data_AF-A0A7G9R3I1-F1
#
_entry.id   AF-A0A7G9R3I1-F1
#
_cell.length_a   1.000
_cell.length_b   1.000
_cell.length_c   1.000
_cell.angle_alpha   90.00
_cell.angle_beta   90.00
_cell.angle_gamma   90.00
#
_symmetry.space_group_name_H-M   'P 1'
#
loop_
_entity.id
_entity.type
_entity.pdbx_description
1 polymer ?
#
loop_
_entity_poly.entity_id
_entity_poly.type
_entity_poly.pdbx_seq_one_letter_code
_entity_poly.pdbx_strand_id
1 'polypeptide(L)'
;MNLSVSALLTVNEAAHTAGVSPSTVRAWIHRAKRGTLRDADGNPLTLRTTRDARGRTLIAETDLLDIEYATRTTTRGRPRRAPA
;
A
#
# COMPACT_ATOMS: atom_id res chain seq x y z
N MET A 1 19.29 -6.88 16.91
CA MET A 1 17.96 -6.85 16.26
C MET A 1 17.50 -5.41 16.23
N ASN A 2 17.68 -4.72 15.10
CA ASN A 2 17.31 -3.31 14.99
C ASN A 2 15.82 -3.25 14.63
N LEU A 3 15.01 -2.71 15.54
CA LEU A 3 13.59 -2.40 15.31
C LEU A 3 13.52 -1.49 14.08
N SER A 4 12.92 -1.99 13.00
CA SER A 4 12.80 -1.26 11.74
C SER A 4 12.08 0.06 12.01
N VAL A 5 12.81 1.17 11.94
CA VAL A 5 12.23 2.50 11.96
C VAL A 5 11.40 2.56 10.69
N SER A 6 10.06 2.42 10.80
CA SER A 6 9.17 2.50 9.64
C SER A 6 9.40 3.84 8.97
N ALA A 7 10.17 3.87 7.88
CA ALA A 7 10.44 5.10 7.16
C ALA A 7 9.10 5.64 6.66
N LEU A 8 8.81 6.89 7.01
CA LEU A 8 7.60 7.56 6.59
C LEU A 8 7.88 8.27 5.26
N LEU A 9 7.27 7.76 4.19
CA LEU A 9 7.45 8.28 2.83
C LEU A 9 6.29 9.22 2.49
N THR A 10 6.60 10.36 1.88
CA THR A 10 5.58 11.16 1.19
C THR A 10 4.99 10.39 0.02
N VAL A 11 3.82 10.80 -0.46
CA VAL A 11 3.18 10.18 -1.65
C VAL A 11 4.12 10.16 -2.87
N ASN A 12 4.94 11.19 -3.05
CA ASN A 12 5.88 11.26 -4.18
C ASN A 12 7.06 10.30 -4.00
N GLU A 13 7.61 10.20 -2.79
CA GLU A 13 8.67 9.23 -2.49
C GLU A 13 8.14 7.79 -2.63
N ALA A 14 6.95 7.51 -2.10
CA ALA A 14 6.29 6.22 -2.24
C ALA A 14 6.04 5.86 -3.71
N ALA A 15 5.62 6.82 -4.53
CA ALA A 15 5.45 6.64 -5.96
C ALA A 15 6.76 6.30 -6.66
N HIS A 16 7.85 7.00 -6.31
CA HIS A 16 9.18 6.73 -6.86
C HIS A 16 9.70 5.35 -6.45
N THR A 17 9.54 4.96 -5.18
CA THR A 17 9.95 3.64 -4.67
C THR A 17 9.20 2.52 -5.36
N ALA A 18 7.89 2.66 -5.56
CA ALA A 18 7.05 1.64 -6.20
C ALA A 18 7.05 1.73 -7.74
N GLY A 19 7.74 2.70 -8.35
CA GLY A 19 7.76 2.90 -9.80
C GLY A 19 6.37 3.19 -10.40
N VAL A 20 5.48 3.83 -9.64
CA VAL A 20 4.10 4.17 -10.07
C VAL A 20 3.87 5.68 -10.03
N SER A 21 2.73 6.11 -10.57
CA SER A 21 2.34 7.52 -10.47
C SER A 21 1.87 7.90 -9.05
N PRO A 22 2.07 9.16 -8.59
CA PRO A 22 1.51 9.65 -7.32
C PRO A 22 -0.02 9.57 -7.20
N SER A 23 -0.74 9.56 -8.32
CA SER A 23 -2.20 9.35 -8.34
C SER A 23 -2.56 7.90 -8.04
N THR A 24 -1.76 6.93 -8.52
CA THR A 24 -1.90 5.50 -8.17
C THR A 24 -1.78 5.29 -6.66
N VAL A 25 -0.76 5.89 -6.03
CA VAL A 25 -0.56 5.80 -4.58
C VAL A 25 -1.75 6.40 -3.82
N ARG A 26 -2.26 7.56 -4.25
CA ARG A 26 -3.48 8.16 -3.66
C ARG A 26 -4.71 7.26 -3.79
N ALA A 27 -4.87 6.59 -4.92
CA ALA A 27 -5.96 5.64 -5.13
C ALA A 27 -5.87 4.45 -4.17
N TRP A 28 -4.66 3.94 -3.93
CA TRP A 28 -4.43 2.88 -2.95
C TRP A 28 -4.80 3.30 -1.53
N ILE A 29 -4.36 4.49 -1.09
CA ILE A 29 -4.74 5.07 0.21
C ILE A 29 -6.26 5.15 0.36
N HIS A 30 -6.94 5.65 -0.67
CA HIS A 30 -8.38 5.80 -0.65
C HIS A 30 -9.11 4.45 -0.59
N ARG A 31 -8.61 3.42 -1.29
CA ARG A 31 -9.18 2.06 -1.24
C ARG A 31 -8.98 1.40 0.12
N ALA A 32 -7.79 1.53 0.72
CA ALA A 32 -7.53 1.00 2.06
C ALA A 32 -8.39 1.69 3.13
N LYS A 33 -8.57 3.02 3.06
CA LYS A 33 -9.48 3.75 3.97
C LYS A 33 -10.94 3.29 3.87
N ARG A 34 -11.35 2.79 2.71
CA ARG A 34 -12.67 2.19 2.49
C ARG A 34 -12.72 0.69 2.82
N GLY A 35 -11.60 0.09 3.23
CA GLY A 35 -11.48 -1.35 3.46
C GLY A 35 -11.61 -2.21 2.19
N THR A 36 -11.46 -1.61 1.01
CA THR A 36 -11.62 -2.33 -0.28
C THR A 36 -10.30 -2.87 -0.82
N LEU A 37 -9.16 -2.46 -0.25
CA LEU A 37 -7.87 -3.04 -0.56
C LEU A 37 -7.65 -4.26 0.33
N ARG A 38 -7.28 -5.39 -0.26
CA ARG A 38 -7.07 -6.65 0.46
C ARG A 38 -5.71 -7.24 0.12
N ASP A 39 -5.11 -7.93 1.08
CA ASP A 39 -3.91 -8.73 0.87
C ASP A 39 -4.23 -10.00 0.02
N ALA A 40 -3.22 -10.85 -0.18
CA ALA A 40 -3.39 -12.09 -0.92
C ALA A 40 -4.29 -13.12 -0.20
N ASP A 41 -4.40 -13.03 1.11
CA ASP A 41 -5.23 -13.90 1.97
C ASP A 41 -6.68 -13.39 2.04
N GLY A 42 -6.96 -12.20 1.50
CA GLY A 42 -8.27 -11.57 1.48
C GLY A 42 -8.58 -10.69 2.69
N ASN A 43 -7.61 -10.44 3.57
CA ASN A 43 -7.78 -9.53 4.71
C ASN A 43 -7.65 -8.08 4.25
N PRO A 44 -8.41 -7.15 4.85
CA PRO A 44 -8.32 -5.74 4.51
C PRO A 44 -6.95 -5.16 4.89
N LEU A 45 -6.27 -4.56 3.92
CA LEU A 45 -5.03 -3.81 4.15
C LEU A 45 -5.37 -2.48 4.82
N THR A 46 -4.83 -2.28 6.02
CA THR A 46 -5.02 -1.04 6.78
C THR A 46 -3.80 -0.16 6.63
N LEU A 47 -3.90 0.82 5.74
CA LEU A 47 -2.85 1.81 5.51
C LEU A 47 -2.76 2.81 6.66
N ARG A 48 -1.61 2.83 7.33
CA ARG A 48 -1.27 3.82 8.35
C ARG A 48 -0.71 5.04 7.65
N THR A 49 -1.58 6.04 7.47
CA THR A 49 -1.16 7.36 6.98
C THR A 49 -1.09 8.36 8.13
N THR A 50 -0.02 9.14 8.20
CA THR A 50 0.08 10.31 9.08
C THR A 50 0.24 11.60 8.26
N ARG A 51 0.26 12.75 8.93
CA ARG A 51 0.58 14.05 8.31
C ARG A 51 1.84 14.63 8.91
N ASP A 52 2.70 15.21 8.08
CA ASP A 52 3.83 16.00 8.56
C ASP A 52 3.39 17.40 9.05
N ALA A 53 4.33 18.17 9.61
CA ALA A 53 4.09 19.55 10.06
C ALA A 53 3.66 20.51 8.91
N ARG A 54 3.85 20.11 7.64
CA ARG A 54 3.44 20.85 6.44
C ARG A 54 2.10 20.34 5.88
N GLY A 55 1.43 19.41 6.57
CA GLY A 55 0.14 18.84 6.18
C GLY A 55 0.21 17.79 5.06
N ARG A 56 1.41 17.33 4.68
CA ARG A 56 1.61 16.30 3.64
C ARG A 56 1.32 14.92 4.21
N THR A 57 0.60 14.11 3.44
CA THR A 57 0.35 12.70 3.79
C THR A 57 1.65 11.91 3.70
N LEU A 58 2.00 11.25 4.80
CA LEU A 58 3.08 10.30 4.91
C LEU A 58 2.51 8.88 5.04
N ILE A 59 3.19 7.90 4.45
CA ILE A 59 2.83 6.49 4.40
C ILE A 59 3.99 5.70 4.99
N ALA A 60 3.70 4.71 5.84
CA ALA A 60 4.73 3.78 6.27
C ALA A 60 5.24 2.96 5.08
N GLU A 61 6.55 2.88 4.91
CA GLU A 61 7.18 2.09 3.85
C GLU A 61 6.74 0.61 3.85
N THR A 62 6.52 0.03 5.04
CA THR A 62 6.00 -1.34 5.18
C THR A 62 4.65 -1.51 4.51
N ASP A 63 3.75 -0.54 4.66
CA ASP A 63 2.41 -0.60 4.07
C ASP A 63 2.49 -0.45 2.55
N LEU A 64 3.48 0.30 2.04
CA LEU A 64 3.70 0.45 0.60
C LEU A 64 4.04 -0.90 -0.06
N LEU A 65 4.89 -1.70 0.59
CA LEU A 65 5.27 -3.02 0.09
C LEU A 65 4.07 -3.97 0.03
N ASP A 66 3.23 -3.97 1.07
CA ASP A 66 2.03 -4.81 1.12
C ASP A 66 1.02 -4.44 0.02
N ILE A 67 0.84 -3.15 -0.24
CA ILE A 67 -0.04 -2.65 -1.30
C ILE A 67 0.50 -2.99 -2.67
N GLU A 68 1.80 -2.80 -2.88
CA GLU A 68 2.44 -3.12 -4.14
C GLU A 68 2.29 -4.62 -4.42
N TYR A 69 2.48 -5.46 -3.41
CA TYR A 69 2.24 -6.89 -3.52
C TYR A 69 0.77 -7.20 -3.87
N ALA A 70 -0.20 -6.67 -3.11
CA ALA A 70 -1.63 -6.87 -3.35
C ALA A 70 -2.10 -6.37 -4.72
N THR A 71 -1.52 -5.28 -5.22
CA THR A 71 -1.89 -4.69 -6.51
C THR A 71 -1.23 -5.41 -7.69
N ARG A 72 -0.02 -5.94 -7.51
CA ARG A 72 0.60 -6.85 -8.50
C ARG A 72 -0.12 -8.19 -8.58
N THR A 73 -0.54 -8.78 -7.46
CA THR A 73 -1.29 -10.05 -7.44
C THR A 73 -2.67 -9.90 -8.06
N THR A 74 -3.40 -8.81 -7.78
CA THR A 74 -4.69 -8.54 -8.44
C THR A 74 -4.57 -8.29 -9.94
N THR A 75 -3.42 -7.80 -10.44
CA THR A 75 -3.19 -7.56 -11.88
C THR A 75 -2.65 -8.80 -12.62
N ARG A 76 -1.94 -9.70 -11.93
CA ARG A 76 -1.30 -10.89 -12.56
C ARG A 76 -1.84 -12.25 -12.14
N GLY A 77 -2.80 -12.30 -11.21
CA GLY A 77 -3.29 -13.55 -10.66
C GLY A 77 -4.62 -13.36 -9.97
N ARG A 78 -5.70 -13.59 -10.71
CA ARG A 78 -6.74 -14.45 -10.16
C ARG A 78 -6.11 -15.86 -10.14
N PRO A 79 -5.60 -16.41 -9.02
CA PRO A 79 -5.57 -17.85 -8.94
C PRO A 79 -7.03 -18.25 -9.10
N ARG A 80 -7.33 -18.96 -10.19
CA ARG A 80 -8.55 -19.74 -10.24
C ARG A 80 -8.54 -20.54 -8.94
N ARG A 81 -9.51 -20.23 -8.08
CA ARG A 81 -10.01 -21.13 -7.04
C ARG A 81 -9.86 -22.54 -7.59
N ALA A 82 -8.92 -23.33 -7.08
CA ALA A 82 -8.91 -24.75 -7.40
C ALA A 82 -10.22 -25.28 -6.83
N PRO A 83 -11.15 -25.80 -7.66
CA PRO A 83 -12.27 -26.53 -7.11
C PRO A 83 -11.69 -27.80 -6.48
N ALA A 84 -11.94 -27.98 -5.18
CA ALA A 84 -11.97 -29.31 -4.58
C ALA A 84 -13.25 -30.02 -5.04
#